data_AF-A0A286ATK3-F1
#
_entry.id   AF-A0A286ATK3-F1
#
_cell.length_a   1.000
_cell.length_b   1.000
_cell.length_c   1.000
_cell.angle_alpha   90.00
_cell.angle_beta   90.00
_cell.angle_gamma   90.00
#
_symmetry.space_group_name_H-M   'P 1'
#
loop_
_entity.id
_entity.type
_entity.pdbx_description
1 polymer ?
#
loop_
_entity_poly.entity_id
_entity_poly.type
_entity_poly.pdbx_seq_one_letter_code
_entity_poly.pdbx_strand_id
1 'polypeptide(L)'
;MDELFVILDITDCENWPFALLYATAPDSPRRIPPEGRSNVLQGNRTAAEREAVRLAEIHPGRTFALFCATHATARTEIPTHVNFKGEPLQPRSLCQLLPVDDGVPF
;
A
#
# COMPACT_ATOMS: atom_id res chain seq x y z
N MET A 1 -8.63 7.75 14.47
CA MET A 1 -8.03 7.37 13.17
C MET A 1 -7.09 6.25 13.54
N ASP A 2 -7.54 5.02 13.31
CA ASP A 2 -6.76 3.85 13.69
C ASP A 2 -5.63 3.68 12.66
N GLU A 3 -4.40 3.66 13.15
CA GLU A 3 -3.22 3.55 12.30
C GLU A 3 -3.12 2.11 11.76
N LEU A 4 -3.14 1.96 10.44
CA LEU A 4 -2.89 0.67 9.78
C LEU A 4 -1.41 0.51 9.47
N PHE A 5 -0.89 -0.69 9.70
CA PHE A 5 0.51 -1.02 9.44
C PHE A 5 0.66 -2.16 8.45
N VAL A 6 1.70 -2.06 7.62
CA VAL A 6 2.12 -3.06 6.65
C VAL A 6 3.50 -3.57 7.07
N ILE A 7 3.69 -4.89 7.06
CA ILE A 7 4.99 -5.53 7.30
C ILE A 7 5.52 -6.04 5.97
N LEU A 8 6.69 -5.58 5.54
CA LEU A 8 7.34 -6.02 4.31
C LEU A 8 8.65 -6.73 4.61
N ASP A 9 8.93 -7.82 3.90
CA ASP A 9 10.25 -8.42 3.85
C ASP A 9 11.13 -7.54 2.96
N ILE A 10 12.19 -6.96 3.53
CA ILE A 10 13.12 -6.05 2.84
C ILE A 10 14.53 -6.62 2.76
N THR A 11 14.70 -7.94 2.96
CA THR A 11 16.01 -8.59 3.06
C THR A 11 16.92 -8.28 1.88
N ASP A 12 16.39 -8.32 0.66
CA ASP A 12 17.12 -8.05 -0.59
C ASP A 12 16.58 -6.78 -1.28
N CYS A 13 16.19 -5.77 -0.50
CA CYS A 13 15.53 -4.59 -1.05
C CYS A 13 16.42 -3.80 -2.03
N GLU A 14 17.75 -3.91 -1.90
CA GLU A 14 18.76 -3.36 -2.80
C GLU A 14 18.81 -4.06 -4.17
N ASN A 15 18.33 -5.31 -4.24
CA ASN A 15 18.21 -6.06 -5.48
C ASN A 15 16.82 -5.91 -6.11
N TRP A 16 15.91 -5.19 -5.45
CA TRP A 16 14.61 -4.92 -6.03
C TRP A 16 14.78 -4.17 -7.36
N PRO A 17 13.94 -4.45 -8.37
CA PRO A 17 14.10 -3.90 -9.72
C PRO A 17 14.10 -2.37 -9.84
N PHE A 18 13.95 -1.64 -8.74
CA PHE A 18 14.05 -0.19 -8.65
C PHE A 18 15.26 0.32 -7.87
N ALA A 19 15.86 -0.46 -6.97
CA ALA A 19 17.02 -0.04 -6.19
C ALA A 19 18.26 0.18 -7.08
N LEU A 20 18.39 -0.58 -8.18
CA LEU A 20 19.45 -0.38 -9.19
C LEU A 20 19.16 0.74 -10.21
N LEU A 21 17.92 1.26 -10.28
CA LEU A 21 17.48 2.20 -11.31
C LEU A 21 17.23 3.63 -10.83
N TYR A 22 17.30 3.88 -9.51
CA TYR A 22 17.41 5.23 -8.96
C TYR A 22 18.65 5.97 -9.49
N ALA A 23 19.67 5.25 -9.99
CA ALA A 23 20.86 5.84 -10.56
C ALA A 23 20.72 6.26 -12.05
N THR A 24 19.71 5.78 -12.79
CA THR A 24 19.76 5.85 -14.27
C THR A 24 18.48 6.14 -15.05
N ALA A 25 17.28 6.23 -14.45
CA ALA A 25 16.08 6.59 -15.24
C ALA A 25 14.96 7.31 -14.46
N PRO A 26 14.26 8.28 -15.08
CA PRO A 26 13.07 8.90 -14.51
C PRO A 26 11.80 8.06 -14.78
N ASP A 27 10.85 8.13 -13.85
CA ASP A 27 9.41 7.98 -14.08
C ASP A 27 8.80 6.58 -14.28
N SER A 28 9.14 5.59 -13.45
CA SER A 28 8.21 4.46 -13.26
C SER A 28 8.20 4.01 -11.80
N PRO A 29 7.12 4.29 -11.02
CA PRO A 29 6.96 3.71 -9.70
C PRO A 29 6.79 2.20 -9.84
N ARG A 30 7.79 1.44 -9.38
CA ARG A 30 7.85 -0.02 -9.58
C ARG A 30 7.25 -0.75 -8.39
N ARG A 31 6.48 -1.78 -8.71
CA ARG A 31 5.74 -2.63 -7.78
C ARG A 31 6.71 -3.41 -6.88
N ILE A 32 6.41 -3.51 -5.58
CA ILE A 32 7.11 -4.43 -4.67
C ILE A 32 7.01 -5.85 -5.26
N PRO A 33 8.12 -6.61 -5.34
CA PRO A 33 8.10 -7.99 -5.82
C PRO A 33 7.07 -8.82 -5.05
N PRO A 34 6.35 -9.76 -5.70
CA PRO A 34 5.31 -10.54 -5.04
C PRO A 34 5.75 -11.19 -3.72
N GLU A 35 7.01 -11.63 -3.64
CA GLU A 35 7.59 -12.28 -2.46
C GLU A 35 7.76 -11.35 -1.26
N GLY A 36 7.91 -10.04 -1.48
CA GLY A 36 8.05 -9.04 -0.43
C GLY A 36 6.74 -8.35 -0.05
N ARG A 37 5.61 -8.72 -0.67
CA ARG A 37 4.31 -8.08 -0.39
C ARG A 37 3.71 -8.62 0.90
N SER A 38 3.30 -7.70 1.77
CA SER A 38 2.38 -8.03 2.85
C SER A 38 0.99 -8.31 2.27
N ASN A 39 0.35 -9.38 2.76
CA ASN A 39 -1.04 -9.69 2.45
C ASN A 39 -2.00 -9.27 3.57
N VAL A 40 -1.49 -8.69 4.67
CA VAL A 40 -2.29 -8.38 5.86
C VAL A 40 -1.94 -6.99 6.38
N LEU A 41 -2.97 -6.18 6.62
CA LEU A 41 -2.87 -4.92 7.35
C LEU A 41 -3.07 -5.17 8.84
N GLN A 42 -2.21 -4.59 9.66
CA GLN A 42 -2.28 -4.67 11.11
C GLN A 42 -2.97 -3.43 11.66
N GLY A 43 -4.05 -3.60 12.43
CA GLY A 43 -4.84 -2.49 12.98
C GLY A 43 -4.25 -1.79 14.22
N ASN A 44 -3.07 -2.23 14.68
CA ASN A 44 -2.39 -1.63 15.83
C ASN A 44 -0.88 -1.88 15.71
N ARG A 45 -0.09 -0.84 16.01
CA ARG A 45 1.36 -0.87 16.09
C ARG A 45 1.92 -2.03 16.93
N THR A 46 1.37 -2.24 18.13
CA THR A 46 1.87 -3.27 19.06
C THR A 46 1.71 -4.68 18.48
N ALA A 47 0.59 -4.93 17.81
CA ALA A 47 0.35 -6.20 17.13
C ALA A 47 1.30 -6.37 15.95
N ALA A 48 1.51 -5.30 15.18
CA ALA A 48 2.41 -5.31 14.03
C ALA A 48 3.88 -5.53 14.42
N GLU A 49 4.35 -4.91 15.50
CA GLU A 49 5.71 -5.11 16.03
C GLU A 49 5.93 -6.55 16.50
N ARG A 50 4.97 -7.11 17.24
CA ARG A 50 5.03 -8.53 17.67
C ARG A 50 5.06 -9.47 16.49
N GLU A 51 4.26 -9.20 15.46
CA GLU A 51 4.23 -10.00 14.25
C GLU A 51 5.54 -9.90 13.48
N ALA A 52 6.13 -8.70 13.36
CA ALA A 52 7.43 -8.53 12.70
C ALA A 52 8.54 -9.31 13.42
N VAL A 53 8.55 -9.31 14.77
CA VAL A 53 9.49 -10.11 15.56
C VAL A 53 9.27 -11.61 15.33
N ARG A 54 8.01 -12.07 15.39
CA ARG A 54 7.66 -13.47 15.13
C ARG A 54 8.10 -13.92 13.75
N LEU A 55 7.95 -13.06 12.73
CA LEU A 55 8.39 -13.35 11.36
C LEU A 55 9.91 -13.45 11.26
N ALA A 56 10.66 -12.58 11.95
CA ALA A 56 12.12 -12.64 12.00
C ALA A 56 12.63 -13.91 12.70
N GLU A 57 11.94 -14.39 13.74
CA GLU A 57 12.26 -15.65 14.43
C GLU A 57 12.03 -16.87 13.53
N ILE A 58 10.95 -16.88 12.74
CA ILE A 58 10.60 -17.99 11.83
C ILE A 58 11.51 -18.02 10.59
N HIS A 59 12.00 -16.86 10.16
CA HIS A 59 12.83 -16.72 8.97
C HIS A 59 14.21 -16.13 9.32
N PRO A 60 15.12 -16.92 9.92
CA PRO A 60 16.47 -16.46 10.24
C PRO A 60 17.19 -15.90 9.01
N GLY A 61 17.85 -14.75 9.17
CA GLY A 61 18.57 -14.06 8.11
C GLY A 61 17.71 -13.13 7.25
N ARG A 62 16.40 -13.05 7.50
CA ARG A 62 15.52 -12.08 6.84
C ARG A 62 15.32 -10.82 7.68
N THR A 63 15.10 -9.70 7.00
CA THR A 63 14.81 -8.39 7.60
C THR A 63 13.40 -7.96 7.26
N PHE A 64 12.57 -7.74 8.29
CA PHE A 64 11.20 -7.26 8.14
C PHE A 64 11.09 -5.80 8.60
N ALA A 65 10.50 -4.96 7.75
CA ALA A 65 10.26 -3.55 8.06
C ALA A 65 8.78 -3.27 8.25
N LEU A 66 8.49 -2.38 9.21
CA LEU A 66 7.16 -1.91 9.53
C LEU A 66 6.91 -0.54 8.90
N PHE A 67 5.81 -0.42 8.16
CA PHE A 67 5.39 0.83 7.51
C PHE A 67 3.98 1.21 7.95
N CYS A 68 3.75 2.51 8.17
CA CYS A 68 2.40 3.04 8.36
C CYS A 68 1.73 3.23 7.00
N ALA A 69 0.56 2.63 6.80
CA ALA A 69 -0.26 2.82 5.62
C ALA A 69 -1.05 4.13 5.77
N THR A 70 -0.76 5.10 4.91
CA THR A 70 -1.45 6.41 4.94
C THR A 70 -2.52 6.54 3.86
N HIS A 71 -2.29 5.93 2.69
CA HIS A 71 -3.18 6.02 1.54
C HIS A 71 -3.28 4.68 0.83
N ALA A 72 -4.46 4.39 0.27
CA ALA A 72 -4.73 3.23 -0.57
C ALA A 72 -5.31 3.69 -1.91
N THR A 73 -5.02 2.95 -2.97
CA THR A 73 -5.66 3.18 -4.26
C THR A 73 -7.02 2.50 -4.28
N ALA A 74 -8.09 3.27 -4.46
CA ALA A 74 -9.43 2.76 -4.66
C ALA A 74 -9.98 3.15 -6.04
N ARG A 75 -10.89 2.34 -6.56
CA ARG A 75 -11.63 2.65 -7.78
C ARG A 75 -12.89 3.41 -7.38
N THR A 76 -12.97 4.68 -7.76
CA THR A 76 -14.09 5.57 -7.43
C THR A 76 -14.82 5.99 -8.70
N GLU A 77 -16.14 6.11 -8.62
CA GLU A 77 -16.96 6.66 -9.69
C GLU A 77 -17.02 8.18 -9.59
N ILE A 78 -16.54 8.86 -10.63
CA ILE A 78 -16.55 10.31 -10.71
C ILE A 78 -17.54 10.71 -11.79
N PRO A 79 -18.51 11.60 -11.49
CA PRO A 79 -19.41 12.10 -12.51
C PRO A 79 -18.66 12.99 -13.50
N THR A 80 -18.70 12.62 -14.77
CA THR A 80 -18.07 13.40 -15.85
C THR A 80 -18.99 14.46 -16.44
N HIS A 81 -20.30 14.21 -16.36
CA HIS A 81 -21.35 15.10 -16.83
C HIS A 81 -22.43 15.19 -15.77
N VAL A 82 -22.89 16.41 -15.47
CA VAL A 82 -23.99 16.69 -14.55
C VAL A 82 -25.05 17.53 -15.25
N ASN A 83 -26.32 17.37 -14.87
CA ASN A 83 -27.38 18.26 -15.34
C ASN A 83 -27.37 19.61 -14.59
N PHE A 84 -28.24 20.54 -14.99
CA PHE A 84 -28.36 21.85 -14.32
C PHE A 84 -28.79 21.78 -12.84
N LYS A 85 -29.27 20.62 -12.37
CA LYS A 85 -29.61 20.37 -10.95
C LYS A 85 -28.45 19.73 -10.17
N GLY A 86 -27.32 19.44 -10.83
CA GLY A 86 -26.16 18.76 -10.23
C GLY A 86 -26.27 17.24 -10.17
N GLU A 87 -27.27 16.64 -10.81
CA GLU A 87 -27.43 15.18 -10.83
C GLU A 87 -26.47 14.56 -11.87
N PRO A 88 -25.78 13.47 -11.52
CA PRO A 88 -24.81 12.84 -12.42
C PRO A 88 -25.52 12.17 -13.60
N LEU A 89 -25.17 12.59 -14.81
CA LEU A 89 -25.69 12.01 -16.07
C LEU A 89 -24.82 10.86 -16.56
N GLN A 90 -23.51 10.93 -16.31
CA GLN A 90 -22.57 9.91 -16.75
C GLN A 90 -21.39 9.76 -15.77
N PRO A 91 -21.33 8.66 -15.01
CA PRO A 91 -20.15 8.34 -14.19
C PRO A 91 -19.02 7.75 -15.04
N ARG A 92 -17.78 7.99 -14.62
CA ARG A 92 -16.58 7.32 -15.11
C ARG A 92 -15.82 6.73 -13.93
N SER A 93 -15.44 5.47 -14.06
CA SER A 93 -14.62 4.78 -13.07
C SER A 93 -13.15 5.19 -13.24
N LEU A 94 -12.55 5.76 -12.19
CA LEU A 94 -11.15 6.16 -12.15
C LEU A 94 -10.47 5.61 -10.88
N CYS A 95 -9.17 5.34 -10.97
CA CYS A 95 -8.37 4.97 -9.79
C CYS A 95 -7.89 6.24 -9.09
N GLN A 96 -8.15 6.37 -7.80
CA GLN A 96 -7.71 7.49 -6.97
C GLN A 96 -6.96 7.00 -5.73
N LEU A 97 -6.03 7.82 -5.24
CA LEU A 97 -5.44 7.65 -3.92
C LEU A 97 -6.40 8.25 -2.89
N LEU A 98 -6.85 7.43 -1.96
CA LEU A 98 -7.69 7.83 -0.84
C LEU A 98 -6.94 7.61 0.47
N PRO A 99 -7.16 8.47 1.48
CA PRO A 99 -6.66 8.19 2.82
C PRO A 99 -7.24 6.85 3.30
N VAL A 100 -6.40 6.07 3.99
CA VAL A 100 -6.86 4.85 4.64
C VAL A 100 -7.67 5.24 5.87
N ASP A 101 -8.95 4.94 5.85
CA ASP A 101 -9.90 5.15 6.95
C ASP A 101 -10.78 3.90 7.12
N ASP A 102 -11.48 3.79 8.25
CA ASP A 102 -12.23 2.60 8.71
C ASP A 102 -13.29 2.07 7.71
N GLY A 103 -13.60 2.82 6.65
CA GLY A 103 -14.59 2.49 5.64
C GLY A 103 -14.08 1.71 4.41
N VAL A 104 -12.79 1.41 4.29
CA VAL A 104 -12.25 0.62 3.17
C VAL A 104 -12.24 -0.86 3.54
N PRO A 105 -13.12 -1.71 2.98
CA PRO A 105 -13.08 -3.14 3.22
C PRO A 105 -11.83 -3.71 2.53
N PHE A 106 -10.89 -4.20 3.32
CA PHE A 106 -9.74 -4.97 2.84
C PHE A 106 -10.08 -6.45 2.69
#